data_AF-A0A6L8H9P3-F1
#
_entry.id   AF-A0A6L8H9P3-F1
#
_cell.length_a   1.000
_cell.length_b   1.000
_cell.length_c   1.000
_cell.angle_alpha   90.00
_cell.angle_beta   90.00
_cell.angle_gamma   90.00
#
_symmetry.space_group_name_H-M   'P 1'
#
loop_
_entity.id
_entity.type
_entity.pdbx_description
1 polymer ?
#
loop_
_entity_poly.entity_id
_entity_poly.type
_entity_poly.pdbx_seq_one_letter_code
_entity_poly.pdbx_strand_id
1 'polypeptide(L)'
;MGEDVNARDSAGYAPLHWAAATNHPPLLTTLLEAGANVNAQSNIGATPLHVAAIVGAANTESTDVVTPLLLAAGTDPIARDAKGRTPLDYAQVIESAVLTPEVRRLFLDMHVLQSGADPAP
;
A
#
# COMPACT_ATOMS: atom_id res chain seq x y z
N MET A 1 -10.06 15.33 -23.23
CA MET A 1 -10.81 14.31 -22.47
C MET A 1 -10.26 14.35 -21.07
N GLY A 2 -11.10 14.53 -20.05
CA GLY A 2 -10.64 14.49 -18.65
C GLY A 2 -10.45 13.03 -18.27
N GLU A 3 -9.20 12.58 -18.18
CA GLU A 3 -8.88 11.28 -17.61
C GLU A 3 -9.08 11.39 -16.10
N ASP A 4 -10.14 10.77 -15.59
CA ASP A 4 -10.35 10.68 -14.16
C ASP A 4 -9.34 9.69 -13.58
N VAL A 5 -8.28 10.23 -12.99
CA VAL A 5 -7.20 9.44 -12.33
C VAL A 5 -7.70 8.65 -11.13
N ASN A 6 -8.92 8.95 -10.67
CA ASN A 6 -9.62 8.24 -9.60
C ASN A 6 -10.72 7.32 -10.13
N ALA A 7 -10.82 7.14 -11.45
CA ALA A 7 -11.75 6.19 -12.06
C ALA A 7 -11.58 4.81 -11.43
N ARG A 8 -12.68 4.11 -11.16
CA ARG A 8 -12.65 2.78 -10.56
C ARG A 8 -13.16 1.75 -11.56
N ASP A 9 -12.49 0.60 -11.62
CA ASP A 9 -12.99 -0.53 -12.39
C ASP A 9 -14.20 -1.20 -11.70
N SER A 10 -14.73 -2.26 -12.31
CA SER A 10 -15.88 -3.01 -11.77
C SER A 10 -15.65 -3.62 -10.39
N ALA A 11 -14.40 -3.82 -9.98
CA ALA A 11 -14.01 -4.32 -8.66
C ALA A 11 -13.63 -3.18 -7.69
N GLY A 12 -13.77 -1.91 -8.12
CA GLY A 12 -13.49 -0.72 -7.33
C GLY A 12 -12.03 -0.28 -7.36
N TYR A 13 -11.17 -0.95 -8.12
CA TYR A 13 -9.75 -0.60 -8.16
C TYR A 13 -9.53 0.65 -9.01
N ALA A 14 -8.87 1.64 -8.40
CA ALA A 14 -8.37 2.83 -9.08
C ALA A 14 -7.03 2.59 -9.80
N PRO A 15 -6.64 3.39 -10.81
CA PRO A 15 -5.34 3.32 -11.49
C PRO A 15 -4.15 3.18 -10.55
N LEU A 16 -4.18 3.85 -9.39
CA LEU A 16 -3.10 3.80 -8.40
C LEU A 16 -2.90 2.39 -7.79
N HIS A 17 -3.95 1.58 -7.70
CA HIS A 17 -3.82 0.18 -7.28
C HIS A 17 -3.05 -0.64 -8.30
N TRP A 18 -3.30 -0.42 -9.59
CA TRP A 18 -2.60 -1.10 -10.67
C TRP A 18 -1.14 -0.64 -10.76
N ALA A 19 -0.89 0.65 -10.54
CA ALA A 19 0.47 1.18 -10.41
C ALA A 19 1.27 0.48 -9.30
N ALA A 20 0.64 0.31 -8.14
CA ALA A 20 1.20 -0.47 -7.03
C ALA A 20 1.41 -1.95 -7.40
N ALA A 21 0.45 -2.57 -8.11
CA ALA A 21 0.56 -3.97 -8.53
C ALA A 21 1.68 -4.24 -9.53
N THR A 22 2.00 -3.25 -10.36
CA THR A 22 3.05 -3.37 -11.38
C THR A 22 4.45 -3.01 -10.86
N ASN A 23 4.56 -2.56 -9.59
CA ASN A 23 5.80 -2.06 -9.00
C ASN A 23 6.52 -1.06 -9.93
N HIS A 24 5.75 -0.11 -10.49
CA HIS A 24 6.24 0.84 -11.50
C HIS A 24 6.24 2.28 -10.94
N PRO A 25 7.35 2.74 -10.31
CA PRO A 25 7.43 4.06 -9.69
C PRO A 25 7.07 5.23 -10.60
N PRO A 26 7.55 5.32 -11.85
CA PRO A 26 7.21 6.42 -12.74
C PRO A 26 5.69 6.57 -12.94
N LEU A 27 4.99 5.45 -13.12
CA LEU A 27 3.54 5.45 -13.30
C LEU A 27 2.82 5.84 -12.01
N LEU A 28 3.30 5.34 -10.87
CA LEU A 28 2.81 5.75 -9.55
C LEU A 28 2.97 7.26 -9.35
N THR A 29 4.16 7.82 -9.59
CA THR A 29 4.42 9.26 -9.43
C THR A 29 3.56 10.11 -10.34
N THR A 30 3.40 9.73 -11.61
CA THR A 30 2.53 10.47 -12.54
C THR A 30 1.07 10.49 -12.07
N LEU A 31 0.57 9.37 -11.52
CA LEU A 31 -0.78 9.34 -10.96
C LEU A 31 -0.91 10.21 -9.71
N LEU A 32 0.09 10.19 -8.82
CA LEU A 32 0.13 11.04 -7.63
C LEU A 32 0.15 12.52 -7.99
N GLU A 33 0.99 12.92 -8.94
CA GLU A 33 1.09 14.28 -9.46
C GLU A 33 -0.22 14.75 -10.12
N ALA A 34 -0.95 13.83 -10.76
CA ALA A 34 -2.24 14.10 -11.35
C ALA A 34 -3.39 14.17 -10.32
N GLY A 35 -3.11 13.98 -9.02
CA GLY A 35 -4.11 14.07 -7.95
C GLY A 35 -4.86 12.76 -7.69
N ALA A 36 -4.24 11.61 -7.97
CA ALA A 36 -4.82 10.32 -7.61
C ALA A 36 -4.93 10.19 -6.08
N ASN A 37 -6.04 9.60 -5.64
CA ASN A 37 -6.33 9.35 -4.25
C ASN A 37 -5.49 8.16 -3.76
N VAL A 38 -4.46 8.48 -2.98
CA VAL A 38 -3.57 7.53 -2.30
C VAL A 38 -4.29 6.54 -1.39
N ASN A 39 -5.41 6.96 -0.81
CA ASN A 39 -6.24 6.16 0.08
C ASN A 39 -7.51 5.66 -0.63
N ALA A 40 -7.50 5.56 -1.96
CA ALA A 40 -8.61 4.98 -2.70
C ALA A 40 -8.88 3.56 -2.19
N GLN A 41 -10.14 3.23 -1.94
CA GLN A 41 -10.54 1.89 -1.51
C GLN A 41 -11.27 1.18 -2.65
N SER A 42 -10.90 -0.07 -2.89
CA SER A 42 -11.65 -0.98 -3.76
C SER A 42 -12.94 -1.46 -3.11
N ASN A 43 -13.75 -2.26 -3.81
CA ASN A 43 -15.01 -2.77 -3.28
C ASN A 43 -14.82 -3.68 -2.06
N ILE A 44 -13.62 -4.23 -1.87
CA ILE A 44 -13.25 -5.02 -0.69
C ILE A 44 -12.54 -4.18 0.39
N GLY A 45 -12.50 -2.85 0.25
CA GLY A 45 -11.80 -1.95 1.15
C GLY A 45 -10.28 -1.97 1.01
N ALA A 46 -9.73 -2.67 0.02
CA ALA A 46 -8.28 -2.71 -0.18
C ALA A 46 -7.80 -1.37 -0.73
N THR A 47 -6.67 -0.88 -0.22
CA THR A 47 -6.00 0.35 -0.66
C THR A 47 -4.84 0.02 -1.61
N PRO A 48 -4.27 1.01 -2.34
CA PRO A 48 -3.07 0.80 -3.15
C PRO A 48 -1.93 0.18 -2.34
N LEU A 49 -1.82 0.52 -1.06
CA LEU A 49 -0.81 -0.02 -0.16
C LEU A 49 -1.03 -1.51 0.16
N HIS A 50 -2.28 -1.97 0.28
CA HIS A 50 -2.56 -3.41 0.40
C HIS A 50 -2.06 -4.17 -0.82
N VAL A 51 -2.27 -3.61 -2.01
CA VAL A 51 -1.83 -4.22 -3.27
C VAL A 51 -0.31 -4.22 -3.35
N ALA A 52 0.35 -3.09 -3.03
CA ALA A 52 1.80 -3.00 -2.98
C ALA A 52 2.40 -4.03 -2.00
N ALA A 53 1.82 -4.19 -0.81
CA ALA A 53 2.28 -5.16 0.18
C ALA A 53 2.17 -6.63 -0.31
N ILE A 54 1.08 -6.97 -1.01
CA ILE A 54 0.91 -8.29 -1.64
C ILE A 54 1.97 -8.51 -2.73
N VAL A 55 2.17 -7.51 -3.59
CA VAL A 55 3.11 -7.61 -4.71
C VAL A 55 4.54 -7.66 -4.23
N GLY A 56 4.92 -6.82 -3.26
CA GLY A 56 6.23 -6.87 -2.61
C GLY A 56 6.50 -8.19 -1.90
N ALA A 57 5.47 -8.84 -1.33
CA ALA A 57 5.58 -10.16 -0.72
C ALA A 57 5.61 -11.32 -1.73
N ALA A 58 4.96 -11.16 -2.88
CA ALA A 58 4.94 -12.16 -3.96
C ALA A 58 6.17 -12.09 -4.86
N ASN A 59 6.78 -10.90 -4.99
CA ASN A 59 7.99 -10.71 -5.77
C ASN A 59 9.21 -11.23 -5.00
N THR A 60 9.87 -12.24 -5.55
CA THR A 60 11.13 -12.78 -5.03
C THR A 60 12.33 -11.87 -5.33
N GLU A 61 12.19 -10.97 -6.30
CA GLU A 61 13.16 -9.92 -6.59
C GLU A 61 12.88 -8.73 -5.69
N SER A 62 13.72 -8.60 -4.64
CA SER A 62 13.70 -7.70 -3.49
C SER A 62 13.69 -6.18 -3.80
N THR A 63 13.01 -5.72 -4.84
CA THR A 63 13.01 -4.34 -5.33
C THR A 63 11.62 -3.72 -5.26
N ASP A 64 10.95 -3.87 -4.12
CA ASP A 64 9.73 -3.09 -3.86
C ASP A 64 10.12 -1.63 -3.59
N VAL A 65 9.84 -0.79 -4.57
CA VAL A 65 10.09 0.66 -4.54
C VAL A 65 8.79 1.45 -4.47
N VAL A 66 7.64 0.82 -4.73
CA VAL A 66 6.33 1.49 -4.70
C VAL A 66 5.77 1.59 -3.29
N THR A 67 6.01 0.61 -2.42
CA THR A 67 5.57 0.68 -1.01
C THR A 67 6.15 1.87 -0.27
N PRO A 68 7.48 2.12 -0.24
CA PRO A 68 8.01 3.31 0.43
C PRO A 68 7.53 4.62 -0.20
N LEU A 69 7.29 4.66 -1.52
CA LEU A 69 6.72 5.83 -2.19
C LEU A 69 5.28 6.10 -1.77
N LEU A 70 4.44 5.06 -1.66
CA LEU A 70 3.08 5.19 -1.16
C LEU A 70 3.06 5.65 0.30
N LEU A 71 3.95 5.15 1.15
CA LEU A 71 4.10 5.63 2.53
C LEU A 71 4.49 7.12 2.54
N ALA A 72 5.48 7.51 1.73
CA ALA A 72 5.90 8.90 1.61
C ALA A 72 4.78 9.82 1.07
N ALA A 73 3.88 9.27 0.24
CA ALA A 73 2.72 9.98 -0.28
C ALA A 73 1.59 10.17 0.75
N GLY A 74 1.76 9.71 2.00
CA GLY A 74 0.78 9.88 3.07
C GLY A 74 -0.38 8.88 3.00
N THR A 75 -0.15 7.69 2.44
CA THR A 75 -1.10 6.58 2.59
C THR A 75 -1.24 6.19 4.06
N ASP A 76 -2.41 5.69 4.43
CA ASP A 76 -2.61 5.10 5.75
C ASP A 76 -2.00 3.67 5.79
N PRO A 77 -0.88 3.47 6.53
CA PRO A 77 -0.18 2.20 6.58
C PRO A 77 -0.93 1.12 7.37
N ILE A 78 -1.93 1.51 8.17
CA ILE A 78 -2.74 0.60 8.98
C ILE A 78 -4.20 0.56 8.52
N ALA A 79 -4.48 1.08 7.32
CA ALA A 79 -5.80 1.04 6.73
C ALA A 79 -6.34 -0.39 6.75
N ARG A 80 -7.59 -0.56 7.18
CA ARG A 80 -8.21 -1.89 7.24
C ARG A 80 -9.11 -2.11 6.03
N ASP A 81 -8.95 -3.27 5.39
CA ASP A 81 -9.87 -3.74 4.37
C ASP A 81 -11.23 -4.14 4.99
N ALA A 82 -12.19 -4.54 4.15
CA ALA A 82 -13.52 -4.96 4.60
C ALA A 82 -13.51 -6.21 5.50
N LYS A 83 -12.38 -6.95 5.56
CA LYS A 83 -12.17 -8.08 6.46
C LYS A 83 -11.39 -7.69 7.73
N GLY A 84 -11.07 -6.42 7.91
CA GLY A 84 -10.31 -5.93 9.06
C GLY A 84 -8.80 -6.16 8.94
N ARG A 85 -8.28 -6.56 7.77
CA ARG A 85 -6.87 -6.83 7.54
C ARG A 85 -6.14 -5.57 7.11
N THR A 86 -4.93 -5.39 7.61
CA THR A 86 -4.00 -4.33 7.22
C THR A 86 -3.15 -4.74 6.02
N PRO A 87 -2.48 -3.79 5.33
CA PRO A 87 -1.52 -4.13 4.27
C PRO A 87 -0.45 -5.10 4.76
N LEU A 88 0.02 -4.92 6.00
CA LEU A 88 0.99 -5.80 6.63
C LEU A 88 0.43 -7.21 6.84
N ASP A 89 -0.84 -7.37 7.24
CA ASP A 89 -1.46 -8.68 7.41
C ASP A 89 -1.52 -9.43 6.08
N TYR A 90 -1.80 -8.75 4.97
CA TYR A 90 -1.76 -9.37 3.65
C TYR A 90 -0.38 -9.88 3.26
N ALA A 91 0.65 -9.09 3.56
CA ALA A 91 2.01 -9.55 3.33
C ALA A 91 2.36 -10.75 4.22
N GLN A 92 1.95 -10.77 5.49
CA GLN A 92 2.23 -11.90 6.40
C GLN A 92 1.49 -13.20 6.05
N VAL A 93 0.28 -13.10 5.51
CA VAL A 93 -0.54 -14.27 5.13
C VAL A 93 0.07 -15.04 3.95
N ILE A 94 0.87 -14.39 3.11
CA ILE A 94 1.63 -15.09 2.07
C ILE A 94 2.80 -15.76 2.80
N GLU A 95 2.66 -17.04 3.17
CA GLU A 95 3.63 -17.83 3.98
C GLU A 95 5.08 -17.84 3.47
N SER A 96 5.35 -17.25 2.30
CA SER A 96 6.68 -17.04 1.69
C SER A 96 7.19 -15.60 1.78
N ALA A 97 6.52 -14.72 2.52
CA ALA A 97 6.78 -13.28 2.46
C ALA A 97 8.08 -12.89 3.15
N VAL A 98 9.12 -12.73 2.35
CA VAL A 98 10.25 -11.86 2.67
C VAL A 98 9.84 -10.46 2.22
N LEU A 99 8.95 -9.81 2.96
CA LEU A 99 8.93 -8.35 2.92
C LEU A 99 10.36 -7.88 3.18
N THR A 100 10.85 -6.92 2.38
CA THR A 100 12.19 -6.39 2.63
C THR A 100 12.24 -5.92 4.09
N PRO A 101 13.34 -6.17 4.82
CA PRO A 101 13.45 -5.78 6.22
C PRO A 101 13.15 -4.30 6.45
N GLU A 102 13.44 -3.47 5.43
CA GLU A 102 13.13 -2.04 5.40
C GLU A 102 11.62 -1.77 5.42
N VAL A 103 10.86 -2.36 4.49
CA VAL A 103 9.40 -2.16 4.43
C VAL A 103 8.72 -2.73 5.68
N ARG A 104 9.13 -3.92 6.12
CA ARG A 104 8.62 -4.50 7.37
C ARG A 104 8.87 -3.58 8.57
N ARG A 105 10.07 -2.98 8.64
CA ARG A 105 10.41 -2.03 9.70
C ARG A 105 9.57 -0.76 9.60
N LEU A 106 9.36 -0.21 8.41
CA LEU A 106 8.50 0.97 8.23
C LEU A 106 7.06 0.72 8.71
N PHE A 107 6.48 -0.43 8.39
CA PHE A 107 5.15 -0.79 8.90
C PHE A 107 5.12 -0.91 10.43
N LEU A 108 6.16 -1.49 11.04
CA LEU A 108 6.25 -1.63 12.50
C LEU A 108 6.47 -0.29 13.20
N ASP A 109 7.37 0.56 12.68
CA ASP A 109 7.66 1.89 13.23
C ASP A 109 6.40 2.79 13.19
N MET A 110 5.62 2.71 12.11
CA MET A 110 4.33 3.42 12.00
C MET A 110 3.25 2.84 12.92
N HIS A 111 3.22 1.52 13.12
CA HIS A 111 2.31 0.89 14.08
C HIS A 111 2.59 1.35 15.52
N VAL A 112 3.87 1.43 15.90
CA VAL A 112 4.30 1.89 17.23
C VAL A 112 3.92 3.35 17.48
N LEU A 113 4.06 4.22 16.47
CA LEU A 113 3.75 5.64 16.60
C LEU A 113 2.25 5.95 16.77
N GLN A 114 1.35 5.07 16.33
CA GLN A 114 -0.09 5.21 16.57
C GLN A 114 -0.60 4.45 17.81
N SER A 115 0.19 3.50 18.32
CA SER A 115 -0.16 2.72 19.52
C SER A 115 -0.05 3.54 20.82
N GLY A 116 0.58 4.72 20.82
CA GLY A 116 0.65 5.56 22.02
C GLY A 116 1.15 4.78 23.23
N ALA A 117 2.14 3.90 23.03
CA ALA A 117 2.84 3.31 24.15
C ALA A 117 3.66 4.42 24.79
N ASP A 118 3.11 5.02 25.84
CA ASP A 118 3.88 5.68 26.89
C ASP A 118 5.15 4.83 27.13
N PRO A 119 6.36 5.42 27.09
CA PRO A 119 7.52 4.73 27.62
C PRO A 119 7.21 4.44 29.09
N ALA A 120 7.02 3.16 29.41
CA ALA A 120 6.75 2.71 30.78
C ALA A 120 7.76 3.33 31.77
N PRO A 121 7.32 3.62 33.01
CA PRO A 121 8.08 4.44 33.98
C PRO A 121 9.42 3.85 34.41
#